data_AF-A0A2A4AKD1-F1
#
_entry.id   AF-A0A2A4AKD1-F1
#
_cell.length_a   1.000
_cell.length_b   1.000
_cell.length_c   1.000
_cell.angle_alpha   90.00
_cell.angle_beta   90.00
_cell.angle_gamma   90.00
#
_symmetry.space_group_name_H-M   'P 1'
#
loop_
_entity.id
_entity.type
_entity.pdbx_description
1 polymer ?
#
loop_
_entity_poly.entity_id
_entity_poly.type
_entity_poly.pdbx_seq_one_letter_code
_entity_poly.pdbx_strand_id
1 'polypeptide(L)'
;MTALVSAHRKTIAVFAPLIIVLAVGAYLVPHDSSQVSVNPTFWIIFSAIFWAILCASATSQFKVLRSLDMPQKRWQIAAHGFAIVGSVIFGLVAAAAHYIAVSAGVDVDSSFEVAVNGDTGTLPTWLAHLLSVLAFLTTYLVAGYAGTAIGMLFKALDNRSIAMRTITAAGGILLVYFLAIAINWAAYTFSIPIEAPYPGLFIFSGIAIIVSVVLMWRLPRHIHP
;
A
#
# COMPACT_ATOMS: atom_id res chain seq x y z
N MET A 1 25.97 -1.10 15.81
CA MET A 1 24.64 -0.51 16.10
C MET A 1 24.45 0.84 15.40
N THR A 2 25.39 1.77 15.52
CA THR A 2 25.39 3.11 14.89
C THR A 2 25.32 3.10 13.35
N ALA A 3 26.04 2.20 12.67
CA ALA A 3 26.04 2.12 11.20
C ALA A 3 24.69 1.67 10.61
N LEU A 4 23.98 0.76 11.28
CA LEU A 4 22.66 0.29 10.84
C LEU A 4 21.59 1.36 11.04
N VAL A 5 21.56 1.99 12.22
CA VAL A 5 20.65 3.10 12.52
C VAL A 5 20.90 4.25 11.54
N SER A 6 22.16 4.51 11.19
CA SER A 6 22.54 5.48 10.16
C SER A 6 22.04 5.11 8.76
N ALA A 7 22.18 3.84 8.33
CA ALA A 7 21.69 3.39 7.02
C ALA A 7 20.16 3.45 6.92
N HIS A 8 19.44 2.99 7.95
CA HIS A 8 17.98 3.01 7.98
C HIS A 8 17.42 4.44 8.02
N ARG A 9 18.05 5.31 8.81
CA ARG A 9 17.72 6.75 8.85
C ARG A 9 17.93 7.40 7.48
N LYS A 10 18.98 7.03 6.75
CA LYS A 10 19.23 7.50 5.38
C LYS A 10 18.16 6.99 4.41
N THR A 11 17.76 5.72 4.48
CA THR A 11 16.69 5.18 3.62
C THR A 11 15.36 5.88 3.88
N ILE A 12 14.95 6.04 5.15
CA ILE A 12 13.73 6.77 5.50
C ILE A 12 13.84 8.25 5.07
N ALA A 13 14.97 8.91 5.30
CA ALA A 13 15.18 10.31 4.95
C ALA A 13 15.14 10.57 3.43
N VAL A 14 15.38 9.56 2.59
CA VAL A 14 15.26 9.68 1.13
C VAL A 14 13.86 9.29 0.66
N PHE A 15 13.36 8.14 1.11
CA PHE A 15 12.09 7.61 0.63
C PHE A 15 10.89 8.39 1.18
N ALA A 16 10.89 8.83 2.45
CA ALA A 16 9.73 9.51 3.01
C ALA A 16 9.43 10.86 2.31
N PRO A 17 10.42 11.76 2.06
CA PRO A 17 10.17 12.94 1.25
C PRO A 17 9.76 12.60 -0.18
N LEU A 18 10.36 11.59 -0.80
CA LEU A 18 10.00 11.18 -2.17
C LEU A 18 8.55 10.67 -2.24
N ILE A 19 8.11 9.85 -1.28
CA ILE A 19 6.73 9.35 -1.18
C ILE A 19 5.75 10.52 -1.02
N ILE A 20 6.09 11.53 -0.19
CA ILE A 20 5.28 12.73 0.02
C ILE A 20 5.23 13.57 -1.27
N VAL A 21 6.38 13.82 -1.89
CA VAL A 21 6.46 14.58 -3.15
C VAL A 21 5.67 13.88 -4.25
N LEU A 22 5.70 12.54 -4.33
CA LEU A 22 4.88 11.80 -5.29
C LEU A 22 3.39 11.79 -4.91
N ALA A 23 3.06 11.70 -3.61
CA ALA A 23 1.67 11.76 -3.15
C ALA A 23 1.01 13.12 -3.43
N VAL A 24 1.80 14.20 -3.35
CA VAL A 24 1.34 15.58 -3.56
C VAL A 24 1.55 16.03 -5.00
N GLY A 25 2.54 15.48 -5.71
CA GLY A 25 2.99 15.92 -7.03
C GLY A 25 1.92 15.82 -8.11
N ALA A 26 0.97 14.90 -7.94
CA ALA A 26 -0.26 14.80 -8.74
C ALA A 26 -1.05 16.11 -8.84
N TYR A 27 -0.88 17.00 -7.85
CA TYR A 27 -1.70 18.20 -7.66
C TYR A 27 -0.93 19.51 -7.86
N LEU A 28 0.39 19.42 -8.08
CA LEU A 28 1.28 20.59 -8.23
C LEU A 28 1.69 20.84 -9.68
N VAL A 29 1.38 19.92 -10.59
CA VAL A 29 1.65 20.08 -12.03
C VAL A 29 0.36 20.55 -12.71
N PRO A 30 0.36 21.73 -13.36
CA PRO A 30 -0.83 22.24 -14.05
C PRO A 30 -1.32 21.26 -15.10
N HIS A 31 -2.62 20.98 -15.11
CA HIS A 31 -3.27 20.14 -16.10
C HIS A 31 -3.46 20.94 -17.40
N ASP A 32 -2.41 21.09 -18.21
CA ASP A 32 -2.57 21.57 -19.58
C ASP A 32 -3.04 20.39 -20.44
N SER A 33 -4.33 20.39 -20.84
CA SER A 33 -4.92 19.34 -21.67
C SER A 33 -4.23 19.17 -23.03
N SER A 34 -3.31 20.07 -23.39
CA SER A 34 -2.53 20.04 -24.62
C SER A 34 -1.09 19.51 -24.45
N GLN A 35 -0.58 19.35 -23.23
CA GLN A 35 0.80 18.91 -22.96
C GLN A 35 0.83 17.77 -21.95
N VAL A 36 1.10 16.56 -22.44
CA VAL A 36 1.37 15.32 -21.68
C VAL A 36 0.48 15.12 -20.45
N SER A 37 -0.59 14.35 -20.65
CA SER A 37 -1.55 13.88 -19.64
C SER A 37 -0.91 13.06 -18.53
N VAL A 38 -0.25 13.69 -17.56
CA VAL A 38 0.20 12.96 -16.36
C VAL A 38 -0.99 12.83 -15.42
N ASN A 39 -1.77 11.76 -15.62
CA ASN A 39 -2.95 11.43 -14.82
C ASN A 39 -2.62 11.48 -13.31
N PRO A 40 -3.35 12.26 -12.48
CA PRO A 40 -3.15 12.36 -11.03
C PRO A 40 -3.13 10.99 -10.31
N THR A 41 -3.92 10.03 -10.81
CA THR A 41 -3.94 8.63 -10.33
C THR A 41 -2.57 7.96 -10.41
N PHE A 42 -1.77 8.27 -11.43
CA PHE A 42 -0.47 7.65 -11.65
C PHE A 42 0.51 7.95 -10.51
N TRP A 43 0.56 9.20 -10.04
CA TRP A 43 1.49 9.63 -8.99
C TRP A 43 1.24 8.97 -7.62
N ILE A 44 -0.03 8.80 -7.26
CA ILE A 44 -0.43 8.10 -6.03
C ILE A 44 0.00 6.64 -6.07
N ILE A 45 -0.12 5.98 -7.24
CA ILE A 45 0.35 4.60 -7.43
C ILE A 45 1.86 4.52 -7.25
N PHE A 46 2.65 5.44 -7.82
CA PHE A 46 4.10 5.46 -7.59
C PHE A 46 4.44 5.70 -6.12
N SER A 47 3.78 6.66 -5.48
CA SER A 47 3.94 6.92 -4.04
C SER A 47 3.72 5.65 -3.20
N ALA A 48 2.66 4.90 -3.48
CA ALA A 48 2.37 3.62 -2.84
C ALA A 48 3.45 2.55 -3.14
N ILE A 49 3.96 2.48 -4.37
CA ILE A 49 5.07 1.58 -4.74
C ILE A 49 6.34 1.92 -3.94
N PHE A 50 6.72 3.19 -3.86
CA PHE A 50 7.88 3.62 -3.07
C PHE A 50 7.70 3.33 -1.57
N TRP A 51 6.47 3.44 -1.07
CA TRP A 51 6.14 2.99 0.29
C TRP A 51 6.32 1.48 0.48
N ALA A 52 5.85 0.66 -0.48
CA ALA A 52 6.05 -0.78 -0.46
C ALA A 52 7.54 -1.15 -0.49
N ILE A 53 8.35 -0.47 -1.32
CA ILE A 53 9.80 -0.66 -1.38
C ILE A 53 10.46 -0.29 -0.05
N LEU A 54 10.05 0.82 0.57
CA LEU A 54 10.55 1.21 1.89
C LEU A 54 10.21 0.16 2.95
N CYS A 55 9.00 -0.38 2.94
CA CYS A 55 8.58 -1.48 3.82
C CYS A 55 9.38 -2.76 3.58
N ALA A 56 9.59 -3.16 2.32
CA ALA A 56 10.42 -4.31 1.95
C ALA A 56 11.89 -4.14 2.40
N SER A 57 12.41 -2.92 2.25
CA SER A 57 13.77 -2.55 2.65
C SER A 57 13.91 -2.56 4.17
N ALA A 58 12.95 -1.97 4.88
CA ALA A 58 12.90 -2.00 6.34
C ALA A 58 12.90 -3.45 6.84
N THR A 59 11.94 -4.25 6.37
CA THR A 59 11.73 -5.67 6.75
C THR A 59 12.93 -6.56 6.45
N SER A 60 13.64 -6.34 5.34
CA SER A 60 14.88 -7.04 5.03
C SER A 60 16.08 -6.60 5.90
N GLN A 61 16.14 -5.34 6.34
CA GLN A 61 17.19 -4.80 7.21
C GLN A 61 17.05 -5.22 8.68
N PHE A 62 15.86 -5.63 9.14
CA PHE A 62 15.71 -6.13 10.50
C PHE A 62 16.51 -7.43 10.79
N LYS A 63 17.14 -8.07 9.78
CA LYS A 63 18.17 -9.11 10.01
C LYS A 63 19.37 -8.59 10.82
N VAL A 64 19.62 -7.28 10.81
CA VAL A 64 20.65 -6.65 11.66
C VAL A 64 20.08 -6.27 13.03
N LEU A 65 18.77 -6.09 13.15
CA LEU A 65 18.12 -6.04 14.47
C LEU A 65 18.08 -7.43 15.14
N ARG A 66 18.14 -8.52 14.34
CA ARG A 66 18.42 -9.89 14.80
C ARG A 66 19.83 -10.07 15.38
N SER A 67 20.86 -9.35 14.90
CA SER A 67 22.19 -9.39 15.53
C SER A 67 22.26 -8.60 16.85
N LEU A 68 21.12 -8.13 17.35
CA LEU A 68 20.96 -7.45 18.64
C LEU A 68 20.07 -8.27 19.61
N ASP A 69 19.89 -9.57 19.36
CA ASP A 69 19.08 -10.51 20.16
C ASP A 69 17.64 -10.05 20.42
N MET A 70 17.05 -9.29 19.49
CA MET A 70 15.68 -8.82 19.63
C MET A 70 14.69 -9.99 19.48
N PRO A 71 13.79 -10.23 20.45
CA PRO A 71 12.81 -11.31 20.36
C PRO A 71 11.91 -11.17 19.12
N GLN A 72 11.68 -12.27 18.39
CA GLN A 72 10.87 -12.32 17.17
C GLN A 72 9.52 -11.59 17.31
N LYS A 73 8.84 -11.76 18.46
CA LYS A 73 7.55 -11.11 18.73
C LYS A 73 7.64 -9.59 18.74
N ARG A 74 8.70 -9.01 19.34
CA ARG A 74 8.91 -7.56 19.39
C ARG A 74 9.21 -7.01 18.00
N TRP A 75 9.96 -7.77 17.21
CA TRP A 75 10.23 -7.42 15.82
C TRP A 75 8.96 -7.44 14.94
N GLN A 76 8.12 -8.46 15.05
CA GLN A 76 6.85 -8.54 14.31
C GLN A 76 5.93 -7.36 14.66
N ILE A 77 5.82 -7.01 15.94
CA ILE A 77 5.05 -5.85 16.40
C ILE A 77 5.61 -4.55 15.82
N ALA A 78 6.94 -4.37 15.81
CA ALA A 78 7.57 -3.19 15.23
C ALA A 78 7.33 -3.09 13.71
N ALA A 79 7.40 -4.20 12.98
CA ALA A 79 7.12 -4.24 11.55
C ALA A 79 5.65 -3.91 11.24
N HIS A 80 4.71 -4.43 12.03
CA HIS A 80 3.29 -4.06 11.94
C HIS A 80 3.07 -2.59 12.24
N GLY A 81 3.67 -2.08 13.32
CA GLY A 81 3.57 -0.67 13.71
C GLY A 81 4.11 0.25 12.62
N PHE A 82 5.26 -0.08 12.02
CA PHE A 82 5.84 0.69 10.92
C PHE A 82 4.93 0.72 9.69
N ALA A 83 4.43 -0.44 9.27
CA ALA A 83 3.51 -0.55 8.14
C ALA A 83 2.22 0.25 8.39
N ILE A 84 1.59 0.12 9.56
CA ILE A 84 0.35 0.82 9.87
C ILE A 84 0.57 2.33 9.96
N VAL A 85 1.55 2.78 10.74
CA VAL A 85 1.78 4.21 10.99
C VAL A 85 2.16 4.93 9.70
N GLY A 86 3.08 4.36 8.91
CA GLY A 86 3.45 4.95 7.62
C GLY A 86 2.28 4.99 6.65
N SER A 87 1.48 3.92 6.57
CA SER A 87 0.30 3.89 5.70
C SER A 87 -0.75 4.93 6.09
N VAL A 88 -0.97 5.16 7.38
CA VAL A 88 -1.87 6.20 7.86
C VAL A 88 -1.34 7.59 7.48
N ILE A 89 -0.06 7.86 7.74
CA ILE A 89 0.53 9.17 7.43
C ILE A 89 0.46 9.45 5.93
N PHE A 90 0.94 8.54 5.09
CA PHE A 90 0.98 8.75 3.64
C PHE A 90 -0.41 8.77 3.02
N GLY A 91 -1.34 7.93 3.50
CA GLY A 91 -2.73 7.95 3.07
C GLY A 91 -3.43 9.27 3.41
N LEU A 92 -3.22 9.81 4.60
CA LEU A 92 -3.77 11.13 4.98
C LEU A 92 -3.15 12.26 4.17
N VAL A 93 -1.84 12.22 3.90
CA VAL A 93 -1.17 13.21 3.04
C VAL A 93 -1.74 13.19 1.63
N ALA A 94 -1.91 12.00 1.03
CA ALA A 94 -2.49 11.85 -0.29
C ALA A 94 -3.95 12.34 -0.34
N ALA A 95 -4.76 11.97 0.66
CA ALA A 95 -6.15 12.41 0.76
C ALA A 95 -6.26 13.93 0.95
N ALA A 96 -5.41 14.52 1.81
CA ALA A 96 -5.39 15.97 2.00
C ALA A 96 -4.98 16.69 0.72
N ALA A 97 -3.97 16.20 0.01
CA ALA A 97 -3.51 16.80 -1.24
C ALA A 97 -4.61 16.74 -2.32
N HIS A 98 -5.32 15.62 -2.41
CA HIS A 98 -6.50 15.47 -3.26
C HIS A 98 -7.55 16.54 -2.97
N TYR A 99 -7.99 16.67 -1.72
CA TYR A 99 -9.04 17.64 -1.38
C TYR A 99 -8.60 19.09 -1.51
N ILE A 100 -7.33 19.41 -1.27
CA ILE A 100 -6.78 20.75 -1.53
C ILE A 100 -6.87 21.06 -3.02
N ALA A 101 -6.49 20.12 -3.89
CA ALA A 101 -6.55 20.29 -5.34
C ALA A 101 -7.99 20.48 -5.85
N VAL A 102 -8.91 19.64 -5.39
CA VAL A 102 -10.34 19.76 -5.70
C VAL A 102 -10.88 21.12 -5.24
N SER A 103 -10.53 21.58 -4.03
CA SER A 103 -10.94 22.90 -3.52
C SER A 103 -10.36 24.07 -4.31
N ALA A 104 -9.23 23.87 -4.99
CA ALA A 104 -8.60 24.85 -5.86
C ALA A 104 -9.17 24.84 -7.30
N GLY A 105 -10.17 23.99 -7.58
CA GLY A 105 -10.79 23.87 -8.91
C GLY A 105 -9.93 23.14 -9.93
N VAL A 106 -8.95 22.34 -9.48
CA VAL A 106 -8.17 21.46 -10.36
C VAL A 106 -9.03 20.25 -10.72
N ASP A 107 -9.07 19.90 -12.00
CA ASP A 107 -9.71 18.67 -12.45
C ASP A 107 -8.85 17.48 -12.04
N VAL A 108 -9.38 16.65 -11.15
CA VAL A 108 -8.65 15.55 -10.51
C VAL A 108 -9.38 14.25 -10.78
N ASP A 109 -8.91 13.51 -11.78
CA ASP A 109 -9.29 12.10 -11.94
C ASP A 109 -8.48 11.24 -10.97
N SER A 110 -9.11 10.86 -9.86
CA SER A 110 -8.57 9.86 -8.93
C SER A 110 -9.36 8.56 -9.01
N SER A 111 -8.71 7.45 -9.39
CA SER A 111 -9.30 6.11 -9.27
C SER A 111 -9.64 5.71 -7.83
N PHE A 112 -9.25 6.53 -6.85
CA PHE A 112 -9.48 6.32 -5.41
C PHE A 112 -10.59 7.21 -4.86
N GLU A 113 -11.04 8.22 -5.61
CA GLU A 113 -12.16 9.07 -5.19
C GLU A 113 -13.48 8.30 -5.33
N VAL A 114 -14.33 8.43 -4.32
CA VAL A 114 -15.72 7.97 -4.35
C VAL A 114 -16.59 9.12 -4.86
N ALA A 115 -16.94 9.06 -6.14
CA ALA A 115 -17.75 10.11 -6.77
C ALA A 115 -19.19 10.11 -6.22
N VAL A 116 -19.72 11.31 -5.96
CA VAL A 116 -21.10 11.52 -5.52
C VAL A 116 -22.09 11.43 -6.69
N ASN A 117 -21.62 11.54 -7.93
CA ASN A 117 -22.46 11.61 -9.13
C ASN A 117 -22.06 10.53 -10.15
N GLY A 118 -22.68 9.36 -10.02
CA GLY A 118 -22.82 8.31 -11.04
C GLY A 118 -24.19 7.67 -10.86
N ASP A 119 -24.68 6.90 -11.85
CA ASP A 119 -26.04 6.33 -11.96
C ASP A 119 -26.57 5.48 -10.78
N THR A 120 -25.83 5.42 -9.67
CA THR A 120 -26.02 4.53 -8.52
C THR A 120 -26.30 5.27 -7.23
N GLY A 121 -27.26 6.20 -7.26
CA GLY A 121 -27.84 6.77 -6.05
C GLY A 121 -26.96 7.80 -5.34
N THR A 122 -27.59 8.88 -4.92
CA THR A 122 -26.96 10.01 -4.23
C THR A 122 -26.42 9.59 -2.86
N LEU A 123 -25.14 9.19 -2.79
CA LEU A 123 -24.43 9.05 -1.52
C LEU A 123 -24.34 10.44 -0.86
N PRO A 124 -24.59 10.57 0.45
CA PRO A 124 -24.34 11.82 1.16
C PRO A 124 -22.90 12.27 0.97
N THR A 125 -22.67 13.56 0.72
CA THR A 125 -21.34 14.13 0.44
C THR A 125 -20.32 13.75 1.52
N TRP A 126 -20.71 13.81 2.80
CA TRP A 126 -19.84 13.43 3.91
C TRP A 126 -19.40 11.95 3.87
N LEU A 127 -20.27 11.06 3.42
CA LEU A 127 -20.00 9.62 3.32
C LEU A 127 -19.06 9.34 2.15
N ALA A 128 -19.26 10.00 1.01
CA ALA A 128 -18.32 9.93 -0.11
C ALA A 128 -16.92 10.41 0.30
N HIS A 129 -16.82 11.51 1.06
CA HIS A 129 -15.53 11.99 1.56
C HIS A 129 -14.85 10.98 2.48
N LEU A 130 -15.61 10.41 3.42
CA LEU A 130 -15.11 9.39 4.33
C LEU A 130 -14.60 8.17 3.55
N LEU A 131 -15.35 7.69 2.56
CA LEU A 131 -14.98 6.54 1.75
C LEU A 131 -13.73 6.80 0.89
N SER A 132 -13.57 8.01 0.34
CA SER A 132 -12.36 8.39 -0.40
C SER A 132 -11.13 8.39 0.51
N VAL A 133 -11.24 8.98 1.70
CA VAL A 133 -10.15 8.94 2.70
C VAL A 133 -9.79 7.50 3.06
N LEU A 134 -10.81 6.65 3.28
CA LEU A 134 -10.60 5.23 3.54
C LEU A 134 -9.94 4.51 2.36
N ALA A 135 -10.28 4.85 1.12
CA ALA A 135 -9.64 4.29 -0.07
C ALA A 135 -8.14 4.65 -0.12
N PHE A 136 -7.79 5.92 0.13
CA PHE A 136 -6.38 6.33 0.24
C PHE A 136 -5.65 5.55 1.34
N LEU A 137 -6.18 5.53 2.56
CA LEU A 137 -5.58 4.80 3.67
C LEU A 137 -5.38 3.31 3.32
N THR A 138 -6.39 2.70 2.71
CA THR A 138 -6.38 1.30 2.34
C THR A 138 -5.32 1.00 1.28
N THR A 139 -5.17 1.86 0.27
CA THR A 139 -4.12 1.73 -0.76
C THR A 139 -2.72 1.68 -0.15
N TYR A 140 -2.41 2.63 0.73
CA TYR A 140 -1.11 2.63 1.39
C TYR A 140 -0.97 1.46 2.37
N LEU A 141 -2.06 1.03 3.02
CA LEU A 141 -2.04 -0.13 3.91
C LEU A 141 -1.70 -1.41 3.15
N VAL A 142 -2.36 -1.65 2.01
CA VAL A 142 -2.06 -2.78 1.11
C VAL A 142 -0.62 -2.70 0.64
N ALA A 143 -0.15 -1.54 0.18
CA ALA A 143 1.21 -1.36 -0.31
C ALA A 143 2.26 -1.65 0.79
N GLY A 144 2.05 -1.13 2.01
CA GLY A 144 2.95 -1.35 3.13
C GLY A 144 3.02 -2.82 3.56
N TYR A 145 1.86 -3.48 3.64
CA TYR A 145 1.78 -4.89 3.98
C TYR A 145 2.34 -5.80 2.88
N ALA A 146 2.02 -5.55 1.62
CA ALA A 146 2.54 -6.29 0.48
C ALA A 146 4.06 -6.13 0.40
N GLY A 147 4.58 -4.91 0.50
CA GLY A 147 6.01 -4.64 0.54
C GLY A 147 6.71 -5.38 1.67
N THR A 148 6.13 -5.37 2.86
CA THR A 148 6.62 -6.13 4.00
C THR A 148 6.66 -7.64 3.75
N ALA A 149 5.57 -8.21 3.23
CA ALA A 149 5.48 -9.63 2.92
C ALA A 149 6.49 -10.04 1.83
N ILE A 150 6.66 -9.22 0.79
CA ILE A 150 7.66 -9.43 -0.27
C ILE A 150 9.07 -9.40 0.33
N GLY A 151 9.39 -8.41 1.18
CA GLY A 151 10.69 -8.34 1.86
C GLY A 151 11.00 -9.59 2.67
N MET A 152 10.01 -10.11 3.41
CA MET A 152 10.14 -11.36 4.17
C MET A 152 10.26 -12.60 3.28
N LEU A 153 9.47 -12.68 2.21
CA LEU A 153 9.50 -13.79 1.26
C LEU A 153 10.85 -13.87 0.55
N PHE A 154 11.32 -12.72 0.04
CA PHE A 154 12.66 -12.63 -0.53
C PHE A 154 13.68 -13.12 0.48
N LYS A 155 13.53 -12.76 1.76
CA LYS A 155 14.49 -13.19 2.78
C LYS A 155 14.41 -14.68 3.12
N ALA A 156 13.23 -15.27 3.18
CA ALA A 156 13.04 -16.71 3.36
C ALA A 156 13.67 -17.52 2.21
N LEU A 157 13.74 -16.92 1.03
CA LEU A 157 14.28 -17.50 -0.19
C LEU A 157 15.71 -17.02 -0.51
N ASP A 158 16.48 -16.54 0.46
CA ASP A 158 17.85 -16.02 0.23
C ASP A 158 18.79 -17.06 -0.40
N ASN A 159 18.54 -18.35 -0.13
CA ASN A 159 19.31 -19.47 -0.68
C ASN A 159 18.87 -19.88 -2.10
N ARG A 160 17.89 -19.17 -2.69
CA ARG A 160 17.35 -19.42 -4.04
C ARG A 160 17.80 -18.33 -5.00
N SER A 161 17.76 -18.64 -6.30
CA SER A 161 18.06 -17.66 -7.35
C SER A 161 17.10 -16.48 -7.31
N ILE A 162 17.55 -15.31 -7.76
CA ILE A 162 16.70 -14.11 -7.85
C ILE A 162 15.47 -14.35 -8.73
N ALA A 163 15.61 -15.13 -9.81
CA ALA A 163 14.51 -15.55 -10.66
C ALA A 163 13.42 -16.28 -9.87
N MET A 164 13.81 -17.24 -9.01
CA MET A 164 12.85 -17.98 -8.19
C MET A 164 12.17 -17.10 -7.14
N ARG A 165 12.91 -16.14 -6.55
CA ARG A 165 12.36 -15.16 -5.60
C ARG A 165 11.30 -14.27 -6.27
N THR A 166 11.61 -13.78 -7.47
CA THR A 166 10.69 -12.96 -8.27
C THR A 166 9.46 -13.75 -8.70
N ILE A 167 9.62 -14.98 -9.19
CA ILE A 167 8.49 -15.85 -9.56
C ILE A 167 7.59 -16.12 -8.35
N THR A 168 8.17 -16.38 -7.17
CA THR A 168 7.37 -16.65 -5.97
C THR A 168 6.60 -15.40 -5.51
N ALA A 169 7.21 -14.22 -5.58
CA ALA A 169 6.54 -12.97 -5.27
C ALA A 169 5.41 -12.64 -6.27
N ALA A 170 5.67 -12.82 -7.56
CA ALA A 170 4.66 -12.66 -8.62
C ALA A 170 3.51 -13.65 -8.44
N GLY A 171 3.80 -14.92 -8.14
CA GLY A 171 2.80 -15.94 -7.84
C GLY A 171 1.95 -15.59 -6.62
N GLY A 172 2.55 -15.02 -5.57
CA GLY A 172 1.82 -14.54 -4.39
C GLY A 172 0.85 -13.39 -4.73
N ILE A 173 1.28 -12.42 -5.54
CA ILE A 173 0.44 -11.31 -6.00
C ILE A 173 -0.73 -11.84 -6.85
N LEU A 174 -0.44 -12.74 -7.80
CA LEU A 174 -1.45 -13.38 -8.64
C LEU A 174 -2.47 -14.17 -7.82
N LEU A 175 -2.03 -14.88 -6.78
CA LEU A 175 -2.91 -15.62 -5.87
C LEU A 175 -3.86 -14.67 -5.10
N VAL A 176 -3.35 -13.56 -4.56
CA VAL A 176 -4.19 -12.55 -3.88
C VAL A 176 -5.22 -11.96 -4.83
N TYR A 177 -4.81 -11.66 -6.06
CA TYR A 177 -5.71 -11.17 -7.11
C TYR A 177 -6.80 -12.18 -7.46
N PHE A 178 -6.43 -13.45 -7.63
CA PHE A 178 -7.39 -14.52 -7.90
C PHE A 178 -8.39 -14.72 -6.76
N LEU A 179 -7.92 -14.71 -5.49
CA LEU A 179 -8.78 -14.82 -4.31
C LEU A 179 -9.78 -13.68 -4.21
N ALA A 180 -9.34 -12.46 -4.51
CA ALA A 180 -10.21 -11.30 -4.52
C ALA A 180 -11.29 -11.37 -5.60
N ILE A 181 -10.94 -11.82 -6.81
CA ILE A 181 -11.92 -12.07 -7.87
C ILE A 181 -12.94 -13.12 -7.40
N ALA A 182 -12.48 -14.24 -6.85
CA ALA A 182 -13.36 -15.32 -6.40
C ALA A 182 -14.33 -14.86 -5.31
N ILE A 183 -13.86 -14.08 -4.32
CA ILE A 183 -14.71 -13.56 -3.24
C ILE A 183 -15.67 -12.49 -3.76
N ASN A 184 -15.22 -11.61 -4.65
CA ASN A 184 -16.08 -10.64 -5.30
C ASN A 184 -17.22 -11.34 -6.07
N TRP A 185 -16.87 -12.40 -6.82
CA TRP A 185 -17.84 -13.21 -7.57
C TRP A 185 -18.84 -13.93 -6.65
N ALA A 186 -18.37 -14.47 -5.53
CA ALA A 186 -19.24 -15.04 -4.50
C ALA A 186 -20.20 -13.97 -3.93
N ALA A 187 -19.70 -12.77 -3.62
CA ALA A 187 -20.52 -11.67 -3.08
C ALA A 187 -21.64 -11.23 -4.05
N TYR A 188 -21.36 -11.13 -5.36
CA TYR A 188 -22.39 -10.87 -6.37
C TYR A 188 -23.43 -11.99 -6.48
N THR A 189 -23.00 -13.25 -6.30
CA THR A 189 -23.91 -14.42 -6.31
C THR A 189 -24.88 -14.39 -5.12
N PHE A 190 -24.49 -13.81 -3.98
CA PHE A 190 -25.31 -13.68 -2.77
C PHE A 190 -26.14 -12.38 -2.70
N SER A 191 -26.40 -11.73 -3.84
CA SER A 191 -27.32 -10.58 -3.95
C SER A 191 -26.95 -9.37 -3.08
N ILE A 192 -25.65 -9.12 -2.86
CA ILE A 192 -25.20 -7.83 -2.36
C ILE A 192 -24.91 -6.97 -3.60
N PRO A 193 -25.78 -6.00 -3.98
CA PRO A 193 -25.53 -5.11 -5.10
C PRO A 193 -24.41 -4.15 -4.71
N ILE A 194 -23.20 -4.65 -4.87
CA ILE A 194 -21.95 -3.94 -4.69
C ILE A 194 -21.62 -3.43 -6.09
N GLU A 195 -21.99 -2.21 -6.43
CA GLU A 195 -21.57 -1.67 -7.72
C GLU A 195 -20.09 -1.28 -7.63
N ALA A 196 -19.30 -1.85 -8.54
CA ALA A 196 -17.86 -1.60 -8.66
C ALA A 196 -17.61 -0.10 -8.89
N PRO A 197 -16.49 0.47 -8.39
CA PRO A 197 -15.24 -0.19 -8.01
C PRO A 197 -15.01 -0.41 -6.49
N TYR A 198 -15.85 0.13 -5.61
CA TYR A 198 -15.45 0.35 -4.20
C TYR A 198 -15.41 -0.90 -3.30
N PRO A 199 -16.45 -1.75 -3.24
CA PRO A 199 -16.43 -2.84 -2.28
C PRO A 199 -15.49 -3.97 -2.72
N GLY A 200 -15.29 -4.16 -4.03
CA GLY A 200 -14.25 -5.04 -4.57
C GLY A 200 -12.84 -4.59 -4.18
N LEU A 201 -12.56 -3.29 -4.15
CA LEU A 201 -11.29 -2.72 -3.69
C LEU A 201 -11.07 -2.99 -2.20
N PHE A 202 -12.08 -2.77 -1.34
CA PHE A 202 -11.96 -3.04 0.10
C PHE A 202 -11.82 -4.54 0.40
N ILE A 203 -12.54 -5.41 -0.32
CA ILE A 203 -12.42 -6.87 -0.21
C ILE A 203 -11.03 -7.33 -0.64
N PHE A 204 -10.56 -6.92 -1.83
CA PHE A 204 -9.22 -7.21 -2.32
C PHE A 204 -8.16 -6.77 -1.31
N SER A 205 -8.31 -5.55 -0.80
CA SER A 205 -7.38 -4.96 0.15
C SER A 205 -7.36 -5.71 1.47
N GLY A 206 -8.53 -6.09 1.99
CA GLY A 206 -8.66 -6.91 3.19
C GLY A 206 -7.95 -8.25 3.03
N ILE A 207 -8.16 -8.95 1.92
CA ILE A 207 -7.48 -10.22 1.61
C ILE A 207 -5.97 -10.02 1.51
N ALA A 208 -5.52 -9.01 0.77
CA ALA A 208 -4.11 -8.69 0.60
C ALA A 208 -3.41 -8.43 1.94
N ILE A 209 -4.06 -7.67 2.82
CA ILE A 209 -3.57 -7.39 4.17
C ILE A 209 -3.55 -8.67 5.01
N ILE A 210 -4.63 -9.45 5.03
CA ILE A 210 -4.70 -10.70 5.82
C ILE A 210 -3.60 -11.68 5.37
N VAL A 211 -3.46 -11.92 4.08
CA VAL A 211 -2.41 -12.80 3.53
C VAL A 211 -1.02 -12.29 3.93
N SER A 212 -0.78 -10.99 3.79
CA SER A 212 0.49 -10.38 4.17
C SER A 212 0.78 -10.51 5.67
N VAL A 213 -0.22 -10.29 6.53
CA VAL A 213 -0.13 -10.49 7.98
C VAL A 213 0.19 -11.95 8.28
N VAL A 214 -0.51 -12.91 7.68
CA VAL A 214 -0.25 -14.34 7.87
C VAL A 214 1.20 -14.69 7.47
N LEU A 215 1.69 -14.17 6.34
CA LEU A 215 3.08 -14.33 5.92
C LEU A 215 4.04 -13.73 6.96
N MET A 216 3.74 -12.55 7.51
CA MET A 216 4.53 -11.94 8.59
C MET A 216 4.56 -12.74 9.87
N TRP A 217 3.51 -13.51 10.18
CA TRP A 217 3.48 -14.36 11.38
C TRP A 217 4.16 -15.72 11.15
N ARG A 218 4.10 -16.26 9.94
CA ARG A 218 4.56 -17.63 9.61
C ARG A 218 5.98 -17.71 9.09
N LEU A 219 6.37 -16.85 8.13
CA LEU A 219 7.70 -16.87 7.52
C LEU A 219 8.86 -16.69 8.51
N PRO A 220 8.74 -15.87 9.56
CA PRO A 220 9.89 -15.63 10.43
C PRO A 220 10.37 -16.86 11.19
N ARG A 221 9.49 -17.85 11.44
CA ARG A 221 9.89 -19.15 12.03
C ARG A 221 10.80 -19.96 11.11
N HIS A 222 10.70 -19.76 9.80
CA HIS A 222 11.58 -20.39 8.80
C HIS A 222 12.85 -19.58 8.55
N ILE A 223 12.81 -18.28 8.83
CA ILE A 223 13.97 -17.38 8.75
C ILE A 223 14.80 -17.45 10.06
N HIS A 224 14.16 -17.78 11.18
CA HIS A 224 14.67 -17.79 12.54
C HIS A 224 14.11 -19.02 13.29
N PRO A 225 14.69 -20.22 13.07
CA PRO A 225 14.37 -21.39 13.90
C PRO A 225 14.81 -21.16 15.36
#